data_AF-A0A7C6CDD1-F1
#
_entry.id   AF-A0A7C6CDD1-F1
#
_cell.length_a   1.000
_cell.length_b   1.000
_cell.length_c   1.000
_cell.angle_alpha   90.00
_cell.angle_beta   90.00
_cell.angle_gamma   90.00
#
_symmetry.space_group_name_H-M   'P 1'
#
loop_
_entity.id
_entity.type
_entity.pdbx_description
1 polymer ?
#
loop_
_entity_poly.entity_id
_entity_poly.type
_entity_poly.pdbx_seq_one_letter_code
_entity_poly.pdbx_strand_id
1 'polypeptide(L)'
;MMREKVKVLTCCSHFDEIVNYDFLEDDVFTKKLIQYYQDFIFNIDDAEENLSLIKLLDEAVYKYMKDYHFAKSLKKTLDIDFIVSSEFNYLGQLMEYIVDFFKTYDDSSVPVTPTKWI
;
A
#
# COMPACT_ATOMS: atom_id res chain seq x y z
N MET A 1 17.01 8.74 19.57
CA MET A 1 16.49 8.95 18.20
C MET A 1 15.29 8.04 17.94
N MET A 2 14.22 8.11 18.76
CA MET A 2 13.00 7.28 18.61
C MET A 2 11.71 8.05 19.03
N ARG A 3 11.79 9.34 19.37
CA ARG A 3 10.67 10.10 19.93
C ARG A 3 9.93 10.99 18.91
N GLU A 4 10.45 11.18 17.71
CA GLU A 4 9.85 12.09 16.71
C GLU A 4 8.84 11.42 15.77
N LYS A 5 8.85 10.08 15.64
CA LYS A 5 7.97 9.36 14.69
C LYS A 5 6.65 8.85 15.29
N VAL A 6 6.41 9.10 16.58
CA VAL A 6 5.22 8.57 17.29
C VAL A 6 3.93 9.08 16.65
N LYS A 7 3.89 10.34 16.21
CA LYS A 7 2.71 10.92 15.55
C LYS A 7 2.37 10.25 14.21
N VAL A 8 3.39 10.02 13.38
CA VAL A 8 3.21 9.37 12.08
C VAL A 8 2.71 7.94 12.27
N LEU A 9 3.33 7.19 13.18
CA LEU A 9 2.92 5.81 13.49
C LEU A 9 1.52 5.76 14.13
N THR A 10 1.11 6.76 14.91
CA THR A 10 -0.28 6.82 15.42
C THR A 10 -1.32 7.04 14.33
N CYS A 11 -0.94 7.53 13.14
CA CYS A 11 -1.84 7.65 12.00
C CYS A 11 -1.98 6.36 11.20
N CYS A 12 -1.01 5.44 11.30
CA CYS A 12 -1.01 4.16 10.61
C CYS A 12 -1.61 3.08 11.51
N SER A 13 -2.93 2.85 11.40
CA SER A 13 -3.63 1.88 12.24
C SER A 13 -3.31 0.44 11.85
N HIS A 14 -2.92 0.21 10.59
CA HIS A 14 -2.63 -1.10 10.03
C HIS A 14 -1.14 -1.37 9.85
N PHE A 15 -0.26 -0.50 10.34
CA PHE A 15 1.19 -0.62 10.16
C PHE A 15 1.72 -2.01 10.54
N ASP A 16 1.38 -2.52 11.73
CA ASP A 16 1.84 -3.82 12.20
C ASP A 16 1.31 -4.98 11.34
N GLU A 17 0.05 -4.90 10.89
CA GLU A 17 -0.53 -5.91 9.99
C GLU A 17 0.14 -5.91 8.62
N ILE A 18 0.50 -4.73 8.12
CA ILE A 18 1.16 -4.56 6.83
C ILE A 18 2.59 -5.09 6.88
N VAL A 19 3.35 -4.68 7.89
CA VAL A 19 4.75 -5.07 8.04
C VAL A 19 4.90 -6.56 8.29
N ASN A 20 3.97 -7.16 9.04
CA ASN A 20 3.98 -8.59 9.34
C ASN A 20 3.06 -9.40 8.42
N TYR A 21 2.66 -8.84 7.28
CA TYR A 21 1.79 -9.54 6.34
C TYR A 21 2.47 -10.81 5.83
N ASP A 22 1.73 -11.92 5.85
CA ASP A 22 2.22 -13.19 5.34
C ASP A 22 1.94 -13.27 3.83
N PHE A 23 3.01 -13.33 3.03
CA PHE A 23 2.95 -13.37 1.59
C PHE A 23 3.81 -14.51 1.05
N LEU A 24 3.45 -15.01 -0.14
CA LEU A 24 4.20 -16.08 -0.78
C LEU A 24 5.62 -15.61 -1.12
N GLU A 25 6.62 -16.48 -0.95
CA GLU A 25 8.03 -16.13 -1.18
C GLU A 25 8.32 -15.63 -2.61
N ASP A 26 7.51 -16.03 -3.58
CA ASP A 26 7.60 -15.63 -4.98
C ASP A 26 6.91 -14.28 -5.29
N ASP A 27 6.13 -13.70 -4.36
CA ASP A 27 5.55 -12.38 -4.52
C ASP A 27 6.56 -11.26 -4.19
N VAL A 28 7.55 -11.13 -5.06
CA VAL A 28 8.64 -10.15 -4.97
C VAL A 28 8.10 -8.72 -4.90
N PHE A 29 6.99 -8.43 -5.59
CA PHE A 29 6.37 -7.12 -5.56
C PHE A 29 5.78 -6.78 -4.19
N THR A 30 5.01 -7.69 -3.59
CA THR A 30 4.44 -7.45 -2.24
C THR A 30 5.54 -7.23 -1.21
N LYS A 31 6.62 -8.01 -1.27
CA LYS A 31 7.81 -7.80 -0.45
C LYS A 31 8.39 -6.40 -0.64
N LYS A 32 8.55 -5.96 -1.89
CA LYS A 32 9.11 -4.65 -2.21
C LYS A 32 8.19 -3.51 -1.79
N LEU A 33 6.88 -3.68 -1.95
CA LEU A 33 5.86 -2.72 -1.54
C LEU A 33 5.90 -2.48 -0.03
N ILE A 34 5.99 -3.53 0.78
CA ILE A 34 6.11 -3.40 2.24
C ILE A 34 7.38 -2.62 2.60
N GLN A 35 8.51 -2.95 1.97
CA GLN A 35 9.77 -2.22 2.19
C GLN A 35 9.64 -0.74 1.84
N TYR A 36 9.07 -0.41 0.67
CA TYR A 36 8.88 0.98 0.27
C TYR A 36 7.90 1.73 1.15
N TYR A 37 6.83 1.08 1.63
CA TYR A 37 5.88 1.66 2.57
C TYR A 37 6.57 1.99 3.90
N GLN A 38 7.38 1.07 4.43
CA GLN A 38 8.18 1.32 5.64
C GLN A 38 9.15 2.48 5.42
N ASP A 39 9.93 2.45 4.34
CA ASP A 39 10.88 3.50 4.01
C ASP A 39 10.19 4.87 3.85
N PHE A 40 9.00 4.91 3.24
CA PHE A 40 8.23 6.15 3.11
C PHE A 40 7.84 6.72 4.48
N ILE A 41 7.25 5.90 5.36
CA ILE A 41 6.85 6.29 6.72
C ILE A 41 8.07 6.74 7.55
N PHE A 42 9.20 6.05 7.40
CA PHE A 42 10.42 6.40 8.11
C PHE A 42 11.14 7.64 7.55
N ASN A 43 10.85 8.08 6.32
CA ASN A 43 11.45 9.28 5.73
C ASN A 43 10.54 10.52 5.72
N ILE A 44 9.22 10.36 5.76
CA ILE A 44 8.27 11.49 5.73
C ILE A 44 8.24 12.28 7.05
N ASP A 45 7.95 13.59 6.97
CA ASP A 45 7.85 14.48 8.12
C ASP A 45 6.46 14.40 8.81
N ASP A 46 6.31 15.08 9.95
CA ASP A 46 5.05 15.14 10.71
C ASP A 46 4.15 16.33 10.34
N ALA A 47 4.31 16.90 9.13
CA ALA A 47 3.43 17.96 8.64
C ALA A 47 2.01 17.44 8.44
N GLU A 48 1.02 18.28 8.77
CA GLU A 48 -0.41 17.89 8.79
C GLU A 48 -0.93 17.40 7.43
N GLU A 49 -0.44 18.00 6.34
CA GLU A 49 -0.73 17.56 4.96
C GLU A 49 -0.23 16.13 4.70
N ASN A 50 0.97 15.82 5.19
CA ASN A 50 1.59 14.51 5.05
C ASN A 50 0.92 13.45 5.93
N LEU A 51 0.43 13.81 7.12
CA LEU A 51 -0.32 12.88 7.98
C LEU A 51 -1.58 12.35 7.29
N SER A 52 -2.27 13.21 6.52
CA SER A 52 -3.45 12.80 5.74
C SER A 52 -3.09 11.83 4.62
N LEU A 53 -1.99 12.09 3.91
CA LEU A 53 -1.48 11.20 2.86
C LEU A 53 -1.10 9.83 3.45
N ILE A 54 -0.38 9.82 4.58
CA ILE A 54 0.08 8.60 5.25
C ILE A 54 -1.10 7.74 5.70
N LYS A 55 -2.14 8.36 6.27
CA LYS A 55 -3.35 7.64 6.67
C LYS A 55 -4.03 6.96 5.48
N LEU A 56 -4.15 7.66 4.35
CA LEU A 56 -4.72 7.08 3.13
C LEU A 56 -3.83 5.99 2.54
N LEU A 57 -2.51 6.15 2.63
CA LEU A 57 -1.56 5.15 2.16
C LEU A 57 -1.65 3.87 3.01
N ASP A 58 -1.74 4.00 4.33
CA ASP A 58 -1.93 2.88 5.25
C ASP A 58 -3.17 2.05 4.88
N GLU A 59 -4.31 2.72 4.69
CA GLU A 59 -5.56 2.08 4.24
C GLU A 59 -5.44 1.45 2.84
N ALA A 60 -4.75 2.12 1.92
CA ALA A 60 -4.56 1.63 0.55
C ALA A 60 -3.71 0.36 0.50
N VAL A 61 -2.59 0.33 1.23
CA VAL A 61 -1.70 -0.83 1.32
C VAL A 61 -2.38 -1.97 2.08
N TYR A 62 -3.15 -1.64 3.13
CA TYR A 62 -3.97 -2.62 3.82
C TYR A 62 -5.04 -3.24 2.91
N LYS A 63 -5.76 -2.44 2.12
CA LYS A 63 -6.71 -2.95 1.12
C LYS A 63 -6.01 -3.81 0.09
N TYR A 64 -4.83 -3.41 -0.39
CA TYR A 64 -4.02 -4.24 -1.28
C TYR A 64 -3.74 -5.64 -0.71
N MET A 65 -3.52 -5.77 0.60
CA MET A 65 -3.28 -7.06 1.23
C MET A 65 -4.56 -7.90 1.40
N LYS A 66 -5.67 -7.26 1.78
CA LYS A 66 -6.92 -7.98 2.08
C LYS A 66 -7.78 -8.24 0.84
N ASP A 67 -7.64 -7.43 -0.20
CA ASP A 67 -8.46 -7.46 -1.40
C ASP A 67 -7.64 -7.85 -2.63
N TYR A 68 -7.80 -9.12 -3.03
CA TYR A 68 -7.15 -9.66 -4.21
C TYR A 68 -7.54 -8.93 -5.51
N HIS A 69 -8.77 -8.44 -5.64
CA HIS A 69 -9.21 -7.73 -6.84
C HIS A 69 -8.54 -6.36 -6.94
N PHE A 70 -8.46 -5.66 -5.80
CA PHE A 70 -7.70 -4.42 -5.71
C PHE A 70 -6.22 -4.67 -6.05
N ALA A 71 -5.59 -5.65 -5.41
CA ALA A 71 -4.19 -5.99 -5.63
C ALA A 71 -3.90 -6.31 -7.09
N LYS A 72 -4.75 -7.13 -7.70
CA LYS A 72 -4.63 -7.52 -9.10
C LYS A 72 -4.84 -6.34 -10.04
N SER A 73 -5.76 -5.43 -9.73
CA SER A 73 -6.04 -4.26 -10.55
C SER A 73 -4.89 -3.26 -10.47
N LEU A 74 -4.36 -3.01 -9.28
CA LEU A 74 -3.19 -2.16 -9.08
C LEU A 74 -1.94 -2.74 -9.78
N LYS A 75 -1.66 -4.04 -9.60
CA LYS A 75 -0.51 -4.68 -10.26
C LYS A 75 -0.56 -4.59 -11.79
N LYS A 76 -1.76 -4.51 -12.38
CA LYS A 76 -1.93 -4.38 -13.85
C LYS A 76 -1.62 -2.98 -14.38
N THR A 77 -1.72 -1.96 -13.55
CA THR A 77 -1.43 -0.59 -13.95
C THR A 77 0.03 -0.20 -13.74
N LEU A 78 0.77 -1.03 -12.99
CA LEU A 78 2.16 -0.80 -12.62
C LEU A 78 3.11 -1.68 -13.42
N ASP A 79 4.30 -1.14 -13.72
CA ASP A 79 5.42 -1.91 -14.24
C ASP A 79 6.18 -2.54 -13.06
N ILE A 80 5.81 -3.80 -12.76
CA ILE A 80 6.35 -4.53 -11.61
C ILE A 80 7.86 -4.75 -11.75
N ASP A 81 8.34 -5.09 -12.94
CA ASP A 81 9.74 -5.38 -13.20
C ASP A 81 10.61 -4.12 -12.97
N PHE A 82 10.11 -2.96 -13.39
CA PHE A 82 10.76 -1.69 -13.12
C PHE A 82 10.78 -1.35 -11.63
N ILE A 83 9.66 -1.55 -10.91
CA ILE A 83 9.53 -1.21 -9.48
C ILE A 83 10.43 -2.08 -8.60
N VAL A 84 10.60 -3.36 -8.93
CA VAL A 84 11.48 -4.27 -8.17
C VAL A 84 12.95 -4.12 -8.53
N SER A 85 13.26 -3.44 -9.65
CA SER A 85 14.63 -3.20 -10.09
C SER A 85 15.40 -2.31 -9.09
N SER A 86 16.74 -2.39 -9.16
CA SER A 86 17.62 -1.50 -8.40
C SER A 86 17.66 -0.06 -8.91
N GLU A 87 17.10 0.20 -10.09
CA GLU A 87 17.10 1.53 -10.72
C GLU A 87 15.93 2.40 -10.26
N PHE A 88 14.98 1.79 -9.54
CA PHE A 88 13.79 2.47 -9.06
C PHE A 88 14.13 3.50 -7.96
N ASN A 89 13.90 4.78 -8.28
CA ASN A 89 14.11 5.90 -7.36
C ASN A 89 12.85 6.78 -7.20
N TYR A 90 11.68 6.27 -7.61
CA TYR A 90 10.42 7.02 -7.68
C TYR A 90 9.45 6.67 -6.53
N LEU A 91 10.01 6.43 -5.34
CA LEU A 91 9.25 5.93 -4.19
C LEU A 91 8.08 6.85 -3.81
N GLY A 92 8.31 8.17 -3.76
CA GLY A 92 7.24 9.14 -3.49
C GLY A 92 6.11 9.09 -4.52
N GLN A 93 6.44 9.08 -5.82
CA GLN A 93 5.43 9.01 -6.88
C GLN A 93 4.64 7.70 -6.84
N LEU A 94 5.29 6.59 -6.50
CA LEU A 94 4.60 5.31 -6.35
C LEU A 94 3.59 5.35 -5.19
N MET A 95 3.96 5.93 -4.04
CA MET A 95 3.06 6.03 -2.88
C MET A 95 1.85 6.93 -3.19
N GLU A 96 2.09 8.10 -3.81
CA GLU A 96 1.01 8.98 -4.27
C GLU A 96 0.11 8.28 -5.27
N TYR A 97 0.68 7.57 -6.23
CA TYR A 97 -0.06 6.80 -7.23
C TYR A 97 -0.95 5.73 -6.59
N ILE A 98 -0.44 4.97 -5.61
CA ILE A 98 -1.21 3.96 -4.88
C ILE A 98 -2.40 4.60 -4.15
N VAL A 99 -2.17 5.75 -3.51
CA VAL A 99 -3.24 6.50 -2.83
C VAL A 99 -4.29 7.01 -3.82
N ASP A 100 -3.87 7.54 -4.95
CA ASP A 100 -4.82 8.05 -5.96
C ASP A 100 -5.59 6.92 -6.65
N PHE A 101 -4.93 5.79 -6.89
CA PHE A 101 -5.59 4.56 -7.33
C PHE A 101 -6.63 4.12 -6.29
N PHE A 102 -6.28 4.13 -5.00
CA PHE A 102 -7.21 3.79 -3.92
C PHE A 102 -8.43 4.70 -3.86
N LYS A 103 -8.27 6.02 -4.01
CA LYS A 103 -9.40 6.97 -4.02
C LYS A 103 -10.32 6.80 -5.23
N THR A 104 -9.77 6.39 -6.37
CA THR A 104 -10.50 6.26 -7.64
C THR A 104 -11.02 4.84 -7.88
N TYR A 105 -10.58 3.87 -7.08
CA TYR A 105 -11.00 2.48 -7.18
C TYR A 105 -12.45 2.32 -6.71
N ASP A 106 -13.32 1.94 -7.63
CA ASP A 106 -14.72 1.67 -7.36
C ASP A 106 -14.95 0.17 -7.13
N ASP A 107 -15.20 -0.19 -5.86
CA ASP A 107 -15.52 -1.54 -5.41
C ASP A 107 -16.83 -2.09 -6.01
N SER A 108 -17.68 -1.23 -6.59
CA SER A 108 -18.98 -1.63 -7.13
C SER A 108 -18.91 -2.44 -8.42
N SER A 109 -17.73 -2.57 -9.02
CA SER A 109 -17.48 -3.34 -10.24
C SER A 109 -17.21 -4.82 -10.01
N VAL A 110 -17.12 -5.28 -8.75
CA VAL A 110 -16.94 -6.71 -8.45
C VAL A 110 -18.30 -7.41 -8.63
N PRO A 111 -18.46 -8.33 -9.60
CA PRO A 111 -19.70 -9.08 -9.73
C PRO A 111 -19.86 -9.92 -8.47
N VAL A 112 -20.90 -9.64 -7.70
CA VAL A 112 -21.38 -10.50 -6.62
C VAL A 112 -21.70 -11.84 -7.29
N THR A 113 -20.79 -12.80 -7.23
CA THR A 113 -21.10 -14.16 -7.66
C THR A 113 -22.03 -14.71 -6.58
N PRO A 114 -23.33 -14.93 -6.89
CA PRO A 114 -24.16 -15.64 -5.95
C PRO A 114 -23.63 -17.08 -5.95
N THR A 115 -23.04 -17.53 -4.86
CA THR A 115 -22.89 -18.97 -4.61
C THR A 115 -24.29 -19.56 -4.47
N LYS A 116 -24.96 -19.80 -5.59
CA LYS A 116 -26.15 -20.64 -5.66
C LYS A 116 -25.68 -22.10 -5.60
N TRP A 117 -25.58 -22.59 -4.37
CA TRP A 117 -25.73 -24.01 -4.09
C TRP A 117 -27.20 -24.26 -3.74
N ILE A 118 -28.09 -24.38 -4.73
CA ILE A 118 -29.35 -25.15 -4.66
C ILE A 118 -29.77 -25.54 -6.07
#